data_AF-A0AAV9IPT8-F1
#
_entry.id   AF-A0AAV9IPT8-F1
#
_cell.length_a   1.000
_cell.length_b   1.000
_cell.length_c   1.000
_cell.angle_alpha   90.00
_cell.angle_beta   90.00
_cell.angle_gamma   90.00
#
_symmetry.space_group_name_H-M   'P 1'
#
loop_
_entity.id
_entity.type
_entity.pdbx_description
1 polymer ?
#
loop_
_entity_poly.entity_id
_entity_poly.type
_entity_poly.pdbx_seq_one_letter_code
_entity_poly.pdbx_strand_id
1 'polypeptide(L)'
;MGGEGEGARDPSRRVYTDTGGSGRDSTEGMSRTPEEAHRRVLALYRECLRAIPQMKNDYTLSEDWQTLRDVLRDQFVRNADVRDMRVVDILVFKGRQELMEVKAQWKARHHVMQYISHYEERVHQMVSARHREKMAREAAQAQADAVTAEAGAAPVDTDADPLTTDPQVMARRRHQLREWRRKKVTPDWVLTWEQYLKWRAEEEAKFRAFAVANGLFSTEELEQNRQYVASMKGSPLRNTQCRVM
;
A
#
# COMPACT_ATOMS: atom_id res chain seq x y z
N MET A 1 6.28 21.35 81.94
CA MET A 1 6.20 22.53 81.06
C MET A 1 7.30 22.43 80.03
N GLY A 2 6.95 22.62 78.75
CA GLY A 2 7.79 22.34 77.58
C GLY A 2 7.29 21.07 76.91
N GLY A 3 6.31 21.09 76.02
CA GLY A 3 6.07 22.07 74.96
C GLY A 3 6.33 21.34 73.65
N GLU A 4 5.38 20.47 73.27
CA GLU A 4 5.37 19.72 72.02
C GLU A 4 5.29 20.71 70.85
N GLY A 5 6.40 20.91 70.15
CA GLY A 5 6.44 21.57 68.86
C GLY A 5 6.12 20.58 67.76
N GLU A 6 4.86 20.15 67.68
CA GLU A 6 4.35 19.36 66.55
C GLU A 6 4.35 20.25 65.31
N GLY A 7 5.46 20.22 64.56
CA GLY A 7 5.61 20.93 63.30
C GLY A 7 4.53 20.46 62.33
N ALA A 8 3.54 21.32 62.08
CA ALA A 8 2.52 21.13 61.06
C ALA A 8 3.17 20.71 59.73
N ARG A 9 2.92 19.46 59.31
CA ARG A 9 3.34 18.98 57.99
C ARG A 9 2.51 19.72 56.95
N ASP A 10 3.14 20.66 56.27
CA ASP A 10 2.61 21.33 55.09
C ASP A 10 2.20 20.28 54.03
N PRO A 11 0.90 20.20 53.65
CA PRO A 11 0.42 19.25 52.65
C PRO A 11 0.92 19.58 51.23
N SER A 12 1.63 20.69 51.02
CA SER A 12 2.25 21.07 49.75
C SER A 12 3.72 20.64 49.61
N ARG A 13 4.32 20.07 50.66
CA ARG A 13 5.70 19.60 50.62
C ARG A 13 5.79 18.31 49.78
N ARG A 14 6.33 18.42 48.56
CA ARG A 14 6.58 17.28 47.66
C ARG A 14 7.42 16.22 48.39
N VAL A 15 6.88 14.99 48.53
CA VAL A 15 7.46 13.92 49.34
C VAL A 15 8.37 12.96 48.54
N TYR A 16 8.54 13.10 47.22
CA TYR A 16 9.55 12.31 46.50
C TYR A 16 10.36 13.07 45.44
N THR A 17 11.66 12.79 45.45
CA THR A 17 12.71 13.20 44.52
C THR A 17 12.66 12.41 43.22
N ASP A 18 13.33 12.95 42.20
CA ASP A 18 13.37 12.50 40.79
C ASP A 18 13.81 11.03 40.56
N THR A 19 14.28 10.32 41.59
CA THR A 19 14.78 8.96 41.47
C THR A 19 14.50 8.13 42.74
N GLY A 20 13.57 7.18 42.65
CA GLY A 20 13.45 6.04 43.59
C GLY A 20 12.27 6.11 44.56
N GLY A 21 11.22 5.34 44.27
CA GLY A 21 9.94 5.38 44.97
C GLY A 21 9.82 4.52 46.23
N SER A 22 9.00 5.01 47.17
CA SER A 22 8.23 4.18 48.07
C SER A 22 7.03 3.61 47.30
N GLY A 23 6.81 2.30 47.40
CA GLY A 23 5.73 1.61 46.69
C GLY A 23 4.30 2.03 47.11
N ARG A 24 4.15 2.80 48.18
CA ARG A 24 2.85 3.35 48.62
C ARG A 24 2.53 4.73 48.03
N ASP A 25 3.54 5.52 47.67
CA ASP A 25 3.35 6.88 47.11
C ASP A 25 3.25 6.87 45.58
N SER A 26 3.63 5.75 44.94
CA SER A 26 3.47 5.55 43.48
C SER A 26 2.01 5.62 43.03
N THR A 27 1.07 5.32 43.93
CA THR A 27 -0.37 5.35 43.69
C THR A 27 -1.01 6.73 43.84
N GLU A 28 -0.36 7.69 44.53
CA GLU A 28 -0.91 9.05 44.71
C GLU A 28 -0.80 9.90 43.43
N GLY A 29 0.04 9.48 42.48
CA GLY A 29 0.19 10.11 41.18
C GLY A 29 -0.73 9.56 40.09
N MET A 30 -1.58 8.57 40.34
CA MET A 30 -2.45 7.97 39.31
C MET A 30 -3.75 8.76 39.12
N SER A 31 -4.29 8.76 37.91
CA SER A 31 -5.55 9.41 37.58
C SER A 31 -6.68 8.61 38.20
N ARG A 32 -7.68 9.30 38.76
CA ARG A 32 -8.88 8.65 39.32
C ARG A 32 -10.03 8.67 38.32
N THR A 33 -10.01 9.63 37.40
CA THR A 33 -11.00 9.80 36.34
C THR A 33 -10.34 9.83 34.96
N PRO A 34 -11.03 9.38 33.90
CA PRO A 34 -10.49 9.44 32.54
C PRO A 34 -10.23 10.87 32.08
N GLU A 35 -10.97 11.84 32.61
CA GLU A 35 -10.78 13.27 32.34
C GLU A 35 -9.48 13.81 32.91
N GLU A 36 -9.06 13.35 34.09
CA GLU A 36 -7.74 13.67 34.66
C GLU A 36 -6.61 13.09 33.81
N ALA A 37 -6.73 11.83 33.41
CA ALA A 37 -5.76 11.17 32.55
C ALA A 37 -5.61 11.93 31.22
N HIS A 38 -6.73 12.30 30.59
CA HIS A 38 -6.73 13.08 29.36
C HIS A 38 -6.08 14.46 29.55
N ARG A 39 -6.39 15.18 30.64
CA ARG A 39 -5.74 16.46 30.97
C ARG A 39 -4.22 16.32 31.11
N ARG A 40 -3.74 15.22 31.71
CA ARG A 40 -2.30 14.94 31.87
C ARG A 40 -1.61 14.64 30.55
N VAL A 41 -2.25 13.85 29.67
CA VAL A 41 -1.76 13.59 28.31
C VAL A 41 -1.64 14.90 27.53
N LEU A 42 -2.66 15.76 27.58
CA LEU A 42 -2.64 17.06 26.90
C LEU A 42 -1.57 18.00 27.49
N ALA A 43 -1.37 17.99 28.80
CA ALA A 43 -0.32 18.75 29.44
C ALA A 43 1.07 18.32 28.96
N LEU A 44 1.32 17.00 28.90
CA LEU A 44 2.56 16.43 28.36
C LEU A 44 2.75 16.81 26.87
N TYR A 45 1.72 16.64 26.05
CA TYR A 45 1.79 16.97 24.62
C TYR A 45 2.16 18.45 24.39
N ARG A 46 1.55 19.37 25.14
CA ARG A 46 1.88 20.81 25.09
C ARG A 46 3.31 21.08 25.55
N GLU A 47 3.79 20.37 26.57
CA GLU A 47 5.16 20.51 27.05
C GLU A 47 6.18 20.05 26.00
N CYS A 48 5.94 18.90 25.35
CA CYS A 48 6.75 18.43 24.24
C CYS A 48 6.79 19.45 23.09
N LEU A 49 5.64 20.00 22.69
CA LEU A 49 5.57 21.02 21.63
C LEU A 49 6.41 22.27 21.93
N ARG A 50 6.48 22.69 23.19
CA ARG A 50 7.32 23.82 23.62
C ARG A 50 8.81 23.48 23.64
N ALA A 51 9.15 22.21 23.83
CA ALA A 51 10.54 21.75 23.86
C ALA A 51 11.16 21.56 22.45
N ILE A 52 10.33 21.38 21.41
CA ILE A 52 10.80 21.17 20.03
C ILE A 52 11.83 22.23 19.57
N PRO A 53 11.60 23.56 19.78
CA PRO A 53 12.58 24.59 19.45
C PRO A 53 13.97 24.38 20.03
N GLN A 54 14.03 24.05 21.32
CA GLN A 54 15.29 23.81 22.02
C GLN A 54 15.93 22.53 21.50
N MET A 55 15.16 21.44 21.43
CA MET A 55 15.62 20.14 20.94
C MET A 55 16.22 20.22 19.53
N LYS A 56 15.62 20.97 18.60
CA LYS A 56 16.19 21.12 17.25
C LYS A 56 17.58 21.76 17.27
N ASN A 57 17.78 22.77 18.12
CA ASN A 57 19.06 23.44 18.27
C ASN A 57 20.09 22.55 18.97
N ASP A 58 19.69 21.94 20.09
CA ASP A 58 20.55 21.09 20.92
C ASP A 58 21.09 19.87 20.16
N TYR A 59 20.29 19.32 19.26
CA TYR A 59 20.63 18.14 18.45
C TYR A 59 20.99 18.45 16.99
N THR A 60 21.08 19.74 16.63
CA THR A 60 21.40 20.21 15.26
C THR A 60 20.64 19.42 14.18
N LEU A 61 19.32 19.35 14.32
CA LEU A 61 18.45 18.60 13.40
C LEU A 61 18.23 19.41 12.10
N SER A 62 18.35 18.73 10.95
CA SER A 62 18.09 19.29 9.62
C SER A 62 16.61 19.50 9.33
N GLU A 63 15.75 18.68 9.95
CA GLU A 63 14.33 18.62 9.60
C GLU A 63 13.53 19.87 9.94
N ASP A 64 12.46 20.10 9.18
CA ASP A 64 11.56 21.21 9.43
C ASP A 64 10.78 21.07 10.75
N TRP A 65 10.39 22.21 11.31
CA TRP A 65 9.56 22.30 12.51
C TRP A 65 8.23 21.55 12.36
N GLN A 66 7.65 21.58 11.17
CA GLN A 66 6.39 20.89 10.90
C GLN A 66 6.58 19.38 10.98
N THR A 67 7.63 18.85 10.34
CA THR A 67 7.99 17.43 10.39
C THR A 67 8.17 16.96 11.83
N LEU A 68 8.92 17.71 12.66
CA LEU A 68 9.13 17.34 14.07
C LEU A 68 7.82 17.31 14.87
N ARG A 69 6.88 18.22 14.61
CA ARG A 69 5.56 18.22 15.25
C ARG A 69 4.72 17.04 14.79
N ASP A 70 4.82 16.64 13.53
CA ASP A 70 4.10 15.51 12.98
C ASP A 70 4.66 14.18 13.50
N VAL A 71 6.00 14.05 13.63
CA VAL A 71 6.66 12.94 14.33
C VAL A 71 6.15 12.82 15.78
N LEU A 72 6.07 13.94 16.50
CA LEU A 72 5.52 13.94 17.87
C LEU A 72 4.05 13.50 17.87
N ARG A 73 3.22 14.08 17.00
CA ARG A 73 1.78 13.70 16.90
C ARG A 73 1.64 12.21 16.63
N ASP A 74 2.46 11.69 15.73
CA ASP A 74 2.47 10.28 15.37
C ASP A 74 2.72 9.36 16.58
N GLN A 75 3.67 9.71 17.46
CA GLN A 75 3.94 8.93 18.68
C GLN A 75 2.74 8.90 19.64
N PHE A 76 1.98 10.00 19.74
CA PHE A 76 0.77 10.03 20.56
C PHE A 76 -0.36 9.23 19.91
N VAL A 77 -0.52 9.32 18.59
CA VAL A 77 -1.55 8.57 17.85
C VAL A 77 -1.34 7.07 17.93
N ARG A 78 -0.08 6.58 17.95
CA ARG A 78 0.23 5.15 18.15
C ARG A 78 -0.38 4.56 19.41
N ASN A 79 -0.63 5.37 20.43
CA ASN A 79 -1.18 4.95 21.72
C ASN A 79 -2.66 5.33 21.89
N ALA A 80 -3.34 5.78 20.83
CA ALA A 80 -4.72 6.25 20.90
C ALA A 80 -5.72 5.15 21.26
N ASP A 81 -5.42 3.89 20.94
CA ASP A 81 -6.30 2.75 21.18
C ASP A 81 -6.30 2.25 22.65
N VAL A 82 -5.42 2.79 23.48
CA VAL A 82 -5.28 2.38 24.89
C VAL A 82 -6.46 2.90 25.72
N ARG A 83 -7.28 1.98 26.24
CA ARG A 83 -8.47 2.30 27.04
C ARG A 83 -8.24 2.25 28.56
N ASP A 84 -7.28 1.46 29.05
CA ASP A 84 -7.01 1.35 30.48
C ASP A 84 -6.26 2.59 30.99
N MET A 85 -6.91 3.33 31.90
CA MET A 85 -6.39 4.55 32.50
C MET A 85 -5.03 4.36 33.19
N ARG A 86 -4.81 3.22 33.84
CA ARG A 86 -3.54 2.96 34.54
C ARG A 86 -2.38 2.85 33.54
N VAL A 87 -2.65 2.24 32.38
CA VAL A 87 -1.69 2.15 31.29
C VAL A 87 -1.41 3.54 30.72
N VAL A 88 -2.44 4.38 30.57
CA VAL A 88 -2.27 5.78 30.14
C VAL A 88 -1.36 6.56 31.09
N ASP A 89 -1.55 6.44 32.41
CA ASP A 89 -0.68 7.13 33.39
C ASP A 89 0.77 6.64 33.32
N ILE A 90 0.99 5.32 33.12
CA ILE A 90 2.33 4.77 32.92
C ILE A 90 2.96 5.33 31.63
N LEU A 91 2.19 5.46 30.55
CA LEU A 91 2.67 6.03 29.29
C LEU A 91 3.01 7.52 29.44
N VAL A 92 2.19 8.28 30.17
CA VAL A 92 2.47 9.70 30.49
C VAL A 92 3.74 9.82 31.31
N PHE A 93 3.93 8.96 32.31
CA PHE A 93 5.16 8.92 33.11
C PHE A 93 6.38 8.65 32.23
N LYS A 94 6.33 7.61 31.39
CA LYS A 94 7.41 7.29 30.43
C LYS A 94 7.69 8.45 29.48
N GLY A 95 6.66 9.10 28.94
CA GLY A 95 6.83 10.23 28.04
C GLY A 95 7.44 11.46 28.72
N ARG A 96 7.16 11.70 30.01
CA ARG A 96 7.82 12.74 30.80
C ARG A 96 9.29 12.44 31.05
N GLN A 97 9.61 11.19 31.37
CA GLN A 97 10.99 10.75 31.55
C GLN A 97 11.78 10.91 30.25
N GLU A 98 11.23 10.44 29.11
CA GLU A 98 11.84 10.62 27.80
C GLU A 98 12.08 12.11 27.47
N LEU A 99 11.11 12.98 27.75
CA LEU A 99 11.25 14.42 27.53
C LEU A 99 12.35 15.04 28.41
N MET A 100 12.47 14.59 29.66
CA MET A 100 13.52 15.03 30.58
C MET A 100 14.89 14.61 30.08
N GLU A 101 15.06 13.35 29.68
CA GLU A 101 16.33 12.82 29.15
C GLU A 101 16.77 13.58 27.88
N VAL A 102 15.82 13.93 27.02
CA VAL A 102 16.09 14.74 25.80
C VAL A 102 16.46 16.18 26.17
N LYS A 103 15.72 16.82 27.08
CA LYS A 103 16.03 18.19 27.53
C LYS A 103 17.38 18.30 28.24
N ALA A 104 17.74 17.27 29.01
CA ALA A 104 19.02 17.19 29.72
C ALA A 104 20.17 16.71 28.82
N GLN A 105 19.90 16.43 27.54
CA GLN A 105 20.85 15.88 26.58
C GLN A 105 21.52 14.58 27.04
N TRP A 106 20.82 13.77 27.85
CA TRP A 106 21.27 12.44 28.25
C TRP A 106 21.15 11.45 27.08
N LYS A 107 20.23 11.70 26.15
CA LYS A 107 20.17 10.99 24.87
C LYS A 107 21.10 11.61 23.85
N ALA A 108 21.81 10.77 23.11
CA ALA A 108 22.55 11.19 21.92
C ALA A 108 21.62 11.46 20.72
N ARG A 109 22.10 12.27 19.75
CA ARG A 109 21.38 12.66 18.52
C ARG A 109 20.79 11.48 17.74
N HIS A 110 21.47 10.34 17.70
CA HIS A 110 21.00 9.18 16.96
C HIS A 110 19.66 8.63 17.48
N HIS A 111 19.41 8.70 18.80
CA HIS A 111 18.13 8.26 19.37
C HIS A 111 16.98 9.16 18.92
N VAL A 112 17.21 10.48 18.85
CA VAL A 112 16.22 11.44 18.33
C VAL A 112 15.97 11.19 16.85
N MET A 113 17.03 10.94 16.09
CA MET A 113 16.93 10.65 14.65
C MET A 113 16.16 9.35 14.36
N GLN A 114 16.29 8.32 15.20
CA GLN A 114 15.51 7.09 15.05
C GLN A 114 14.00 7.35 15.04
N TYR A 115 13.49 8.24 15.88
CA TYR A 115 12.07 8.61 15.87
C TYR A 115 11.63 9.25 14.55
N ILE A 116 12.50 10.07 13.96
CA ILE A 116 12.27 10.74 12.67
C ILE A 116 12.27 9.70 11.55
N SER A 117 13.30 8.84 11.48
CA SER A 117 13.41 7.81 10.45
C SER A 117 12.22 6.83 10.48
N HIS A 118 11.76 6.43 11.67
CA HIS A 118 10.57 5.58 11.80
C HIS A 118 9.28 6.27 11.33
N TYR A 119 9.18 7.59 11.47
CA TYR A 119 8.04 8.35 10.95
C TYR A 119 8.09 8.43 9.42
N GLU A 120 9.24 8.76 8.85
CA GLU A 120 9.45 8.84 7.41
C GLU A 120 9.19 7.51 6.70
N GLU A 121 9.71 6.41 7.25
CA GLU A 121 9.50 5.07 6.73
C GLU A 121 8.00 4.74 6.68
N ARG A 122 7.26 5.07 7.74
CA ARG A 122 5.81 4.85 7.76
C ARG A 122 5.06 5.71 6.75
N VAL A 123 5.43 6.97 6.60
CA VAL A 123 4.83 7.84 5.57
C VAL A 123 5.11 7.26 4.18
N HIS A 124 6.32 6.78 3.92
CA HIS A 124 6.68 6.11 2.68
C HIS A 124 5.86 4.83 2.44
N GLN A 125 5.67 4.01 3.47
CA GLN A 125 4.81 2.82 3.43
C GLN A 125 3.35 3.18 3.14
N MET A 126 2.83 4.27 3.73
CA MET A 126 1.47 4.75 3.46
C MET A 126 1.29 5.26 2.03
N VAL A 127 2.26 6.04 1.51
CA VAL A 127 2.21 6.57 0.15
C VAL A 127 2.32 5.44 -0.87
N SER A 128 3.25 4.50 -0.67
CA SER A 128 3.39 3.32 -1.53
C SER A 128 2.14 2.43 -1.49
N ALA A 129 1.52 2.23 -0.33
CA ALA A 129 0.24 1.52 -0.21
C ALA A 129 -0.88 2.20 -0.99
N ARG A 130 -1.04 3.53 -0.85
CA ARG A 130 -2.03 4.31 -1.62
C ARG A 130 -1.78 4.23 -3.13
N HIS A 131 -0.52 4.28 -3.56
CA HIS A 131 -0.17 4.12 -4.96
C HIS A 131 -0.55 2.71 -5.47
N ARG A 132 -0.24 1.66 -4.72
CA ARG A 132 -0.65 0.28 -5.04
C ARG A 132 -2.16 0.13 -5.15
N GLU A 133 -2.92 0.72 -4.22
CA GLU A 133 -4.39 0.72 -4.27
C GLU A 133 -4.93 1.45 -5.50
N LYS A 134 -4.35 2.61 -5.85
CA LYS A 134 -4.71 3.35 -7.06
C LYS A 134 -4.45 2.51 -8.32
N MET A 135 -3.27 1.91 -8.43
CA MET A 135 -2.92 1.03 -9.56
C MET A 135 -3.85 -0.19 -9.63
N ALA A 136 -4.22 -0.78 -8.49
CA ALA A 136 -5.17 -1.89 -8.44
C ALA A 136 -6.58 -1.48 -8.91
N ARG A 137 -7.04 -0.27 -8.55
CA ARG A 137 -8.32 0.27 -9.02
C ARG A 137 -8.29 0.55 -10.52
N GLU A 138 -7.22 1.16 -11.01
CA GLU A 138 -7.03 1.43 -12.44
C GLU A 138 -6.92 0.13 -13.26
N ALA A 139 -6.23 -0.89 -12.73
CA ALA A 139 -6.19 -2.21 -13.34
C ALA A 139 -7.56 -2.90 -13.35
N ALA A 140 -8.32 -2.81 -12.25
CA ALA A 140 -9.69 -3.35 -12.19
C ALA A 140 -10.64 -2.64 -13.16
N GLN A 141 -10.52 -1.31 -13.29
CA GLN A 141 -11.25 -0.51 -14.27
C GLN A 141 -10.88 -0.94 -15.70
N ALA A 142 -9.59 -1.07 -16.01
CA ALA A 142 -9.13 -1.52 -17.33
C ALA A 142 -9.60 -2.95 -17.67
N GLN A 143 -9.66 -3.84 -16.67
CA GLN A 143 -10.24 -5.18 -16.85
C GLN A 143 -11.75 -5.10 -17.13
N ALA A 144 -12.51 -4.26 -16.42
CA ALA A 144 -13.92 -4.04 -16.69
C ALA A 144 -14.15 -3.45 -18.09
N ASP A 145 -13.33 -2.47 -18.49
CA ASP A 145 -13.39 -1.87 -19.83
C ASP A 145 -13.02 -2.89 -20.92
N ALA A 146 -12.07 -3.80 -20.68
CA ALA A 146 -11.73 -4.90 -21.59
C ALA A 146 -12.88 -5.90 -21.76
N VAL A 147 -13.53 -6.33 -20.66
CA VAL A 147 -14.71 -7.21 -20.71
C VAL A 147 -15.87 -6.52 -21.45
N THR A 148 -16.06 -5.23 -21.24
CA THR A 148 -17.09 -4.45 -21.94
C THR A 148 -16.75 -4.28 -23.42
N ALA A 149 -15.48 -4.14 -23.77
CA ALA A 149 -15.01 -4.09 -25.15
C ALA A 149 -15.13 -5.45 -25.86
N GLU A 150 -14.96 -6.57 -25.15
CA GLU A 150 -15.23 -7.91 -25.68
C GLU A 150 -16.75 -8.15 -25.89
N ALA A 151 -17.60 -7.65 -25.00
CA ALA A 151 -19.06 -7.69 -25.18
C ALA A 151 -19.56 -6.77 -26.31
N GLY A 152 -18.84 -5.68 -26.59
CA GLY A 152 -19.08 -4.76 -27.71
C GLY A 152 -18.36 -5.12 -29.01
N ALA A 153 -17.43 -6.08 -28.98
CA ALA A 153 -16.78 -6.60 -30.17
C ALA A 153 -17.79 -7.51 -30.88
N ALA A 154 -18.44 -6.98 -31.92
CA ALA A 154 -19.20 -7.78 -32.86
C ALA A 154 -18.39 -9.04 -33.21
N PRO A 155 -19.02 -10.23 -33.25
CA PRO A 155 -18.33 -11.50 -33.42
C PRO A 155 -17.31 -11.37 -34.54
N VAL A 156 -16.03 -11.51 -34.20
CA VAL A 156 -15.00 -11.65 -35.21
C VAL A 156 -15.41 -12.86 -36.05
N ASP A 157 -15.80 -12.64 -37.30
CA ASP A 157 -16.22 -13.68 -38.27
C ASP A 157 -15.02 -14.56 -38.68
N THR A 158 -14.30 -15.13 -37.71
CA THR A 158 -13.37 -16.24 -37.89
C THR A 158 -14.09 -17.57 -38.14
N ASP A 159 -15.41 -17.57 -38.02
CA ASP A 159 -16.27 -18.76 -38.07
C ASP A 159 -16.88 -19.03 -39.48
N ALA A 160 -16.52 -18.24 -40.50
CA ALA A 160 -16.91 -18.52 -41.88
C ALA A 160 -15.80 -19.31 -42.59
N ASP A 161 -16.17 -20.38 -43.31
CA ASP A 161 -15.24 -21.22 -44.06
C ASP A 161 -14.24 -20.37 -44.88
N PRO A 162 -12.98 -20.81 -45.04
CA PRO A 162 -11.96 -20.06 -45.77
C PRO A 162 -12.36 -19.73 -47.22
N LEU A 163 -13.32 -20.48 -47.79
CA LEU A 163 -13.86 -20.30 -49.13
C LEU A 163 -15.25 -19.63 -49.18
N THR A 164 -15.83 -19.23 -48.05
CA THR A 164 -17.12 -18.51 -48.05
C THR A 164 -16.95 -17.18 -48.77
N THR A 165 -17.58 -17.04 -49.94
CA THR A 165 -17.47 -15.86 -50.82
C THR A 165 -18.65 -14.90 -50.62
N ASP A 166 -19.26 -14.91 -49.44
CA ASP A 166 -20.40 -14.04 -49.15
C ASP A 166 -19.95 -12.56 -49.14
N PRO A 167 -20.64 -11.65 -49.88
CA PRO A 167 -20.23 -10.25 -50.00
C PRO A 167 -20.17 -9.51 -48.65
N GLN A 168 -21.09 -9.84 -47.73
CA GLN A 168 -21.17 -9.23 -46.40
C GLN A 168 -20.03 -9.67 -45.47
N VAL A 169 -19.62 -10.94 -45.54
CA VAL A 169 -18.49 -11.49 -44.77
C VAL A 169 -17.18 -10.88 -45.24
N MET A 170 -17.01 -10.74 -46.56
CA MET A 170 -15.83 -10.09 -47.14
C MET A 170 -15.73 -8.60 -46.76
N ALA A 171 -16.87 -7.89 -46.66
CA ALA A 171 -16.87 -6.50 -46.20
C ALA A 171 -16.39 -6.36 -44.74
N ARG A 172 -16.83 -7.26 -43.85
CA ARG A 172 -16.39 -7.31 -42.45
C ARG A 172 -14.91 -7.65 -42.31
N ARG A 173 -14.42 -8.67 -43.01
CA ARG A 173 -12.99 -9.04 -43.07
C ARG A 173 -12.10 -7.89 -43.55
N ARG A 174 -12.54 -7.13 -44.58
CA ARG A 174 -11.81 -5.94 -45.06
C ARG A 174 -11.73 -4.83 -44.01
N HIS A 175 -12.80 -4.60 -43.25
CA HIS A 175 -12.80 -3.62 -42.17
C HIS A 175 -11.86 -4.07 -41.04
N GLN A 176 -11.90 -5.34 -40.65
CA GLN A 176 -11.04 -5.91 -39.64
C GLN A 176 -9.54 -5.81 -40.00
N LEU A 177 -9.16 -6.10 -41.26
CA LEU A 177 -7.78 -5.93 -41.72
C LEU A 177 -7.32 -4.47 -41.67
N ARG A 178 -8.21 -3.51 -41.97
CA ARG A 178 -7.88 -2.08 -41.83
C ARG A 178 -7.57 -1.73 -40.38
N GLU A 179 -8.40 -2.23 -39.46
CA GLU A 179 -8.19 -2.04 -38.01
C GLU A 179 -6.90 -2.68 -37.51
N TRP A 180 -6.57 -3.89 -37.96
CA TRP A 180 -5.35 -4.58 -37.57
C TRP A 180 -4.09 -3.92 -38.12
N ARG A 181 -4.12 -3.38 -39.34
CA ARG A 181 -3.01 -2.55 -39.85
C ARG A 181 -2.87 -1.26 -39.05
N ARG A 182 -3.97 -0.58 -38.72
CA ARG A 182 -3.95 0.62 -37.87
C ARG A 182 -3.30 0.33 -36.50
N LYS A 183 -3.57 -0.84 -35.93
CA LYS A 183 -2.99 -1.32 -34.66
C LYS A 183 -1.62 -1.98 -34.82
N LYS A 184 -1.04 -2.05 -36.03
CA LYS A 184 0.23 -2.70 -36.36
C LYS A 184 0.33 -4.18 -35.95
N VAL A 185 -0.80 -4.89 -35.95
CA VAL A 185 -0.86 -6.34 -35.69
C VAL A 185 -0.51 -7.16 -36.94
N THR A 186 -0.88 -6.66 -38.12
CA THR A 186 -0.55 -7.24 -39.42
C THR A 186 0.33 -6.29 -40.23
N PRO A 187 1.26 -6.80 -41.06
CA PRO A 187 2.07 -5.96 -41.95
C PRO A 187 1.24 -5.13 -42.93
N ASP A 188 1.75 -3.97 -43.33
CA ASP A 188 1.04 -3.02 -44.20
C ASP A 188 0.73 -3.57 -45.59
N TRP A 189 1.49 -4.55 -46.06
CA TRP A 189 1.30 -5.21 -47.36
C TRP A 189 0.14 -6.21 -47.38
N VAL A 190 -0.39 -6.60 -46.22
CA VAL A 190 -1.52 -7.54 -46.11
C VAL A 190 -2.83 -6.78 -46.32
N LEU A 191 -3.31 -6.77 -47.57
CA LEU A 191 -4.48 -6.03 -48.02
C LEU A 191 -5.73 -6.90 -48.12
N THR A 192 -5.56 -8.15 -48.56
CA THR A 192 -6.65 -9.11 -48.77
C THR A 192 -6.66 -10.19 -47.69
N TRP A 193 -7.82 -10.85 -47.54
CA TRP A 193 -7.97 -11.95 -46.59
C TRP A 193 -7.13 -13.17 -46.94
N GLU A 194 -6.95 -13.46 -48.23
CA GLU A 194 -6.10 -14.54 -48.71
C GLU A 194 -4.62 -14.30 -48.39
N GLN A 195 -4.15 -13.05 -48.58
CA GLN A 195 -2.80 -12.65 -48.17
C GLN A 195 -2.61 -12.82 -46.66
N TYR A 196 -3.64 -12.47 -45.87
CA TYR A 196 -3.62 -12.66 -44.43
C TYR A 196 -3.53 -14.15 -44.04
N LEU A 197 -4.28 -15.03 -44.70
CA LEU A 197 -4.22 -16.48 -44.44
C LEU A 197 -2.84 -17.05 -44.74
N LYS A 198 -2.22 -16.64 -45.86
CA LYS A 198 -0.86 -17.05 -46.22
C LYS A 198 0.16 -16.56 -45.19
N TRP A 199 0.14 -15.26 -44.89
CA TRP A 199 1.01 -14.66 -43.88
C TRP A 199 0.85 -15.33 -42.52
N ARG A 200 -0.40 -15.56 -42.07
CA ARG A 200 -0.69 -16.22 -40.81
C ARG A 200 -0.12 -17.63 -40.75
N ALA A 201 -0.26 -18.41 -41.83
CA ALA A 201 0.30 -19.75 -41.92
C ALA A 201 1.84 -19.74 -41.85
N GLU A 202 2.48 -18.76 -42.50
CA GLU A 202 3.92 -18.57 -42.41
C GLU A 202 4.37 -18.20 -40.99
N GLU A 203 3.67 -17.28 -40.32
CA GLU A 203 3.96 -16.92 -38.93
C GLU A 203 3.73 -18.07 -37.96
N GLU A 204 2.67 -18.85 -38.14
CA GLU A 204 2.40 -20.03 -37.32
C GLU A 204 3.48 -21.10 -37.51
N ALA A 205 4.01 -21.27 -38.73
CA ALA A 205 5.16 -22.13 -38.99
C ALA A 205 6.45 -21.61 -38.33
N LYS A 206 6.72 -20.30 -38.40
CA LYS A 206 7.87 -19.67 -37.71
C LYS A 206 7.74 -19.83 -36.20
N PHE A 207 6.57 -19.59 -35.64
CA PHE A 207 6.28 -19.77 -34.22
C PHE A 207 6.48 -21.24 -33.81
N ARG A 208 5.97 -22.20 -34.60
CA ARG A 208 6.16 -23.62 -34.35
C ARG A 208 7.64 -23.99 -34.32
N ALA A 209 8.41 -23.53 -35.31
CA ALA A 209 9.85 -23.77 -35.35
C ALA A 209 10.58 -23.14 -34.15
N PHE A 210 10.22 -21.90 -33.80
CA PHE A 210 10.78 -21.20 -32.65
C PHE A 210 10.45 -21.90 -31.31
N ALA A 211 9.21 -22.35 -31.14
CA ALA A 211 8.75 -23.03 -29.92
C ALA A 211 9.51 -24.34 -29.68
N VAL A 212 9.70 -25.14 -30.73
CA VAL A 212 10.47 -26.40 -30.66
C VAL A 212 11.95 -26.11 -30.43
N ALA A 213 12.53 -25.14 -31.14
CA ALA A 213 13.94 -24.78 -31.01
C ALA A 213 14.32 -24.27 -29.61
N ASN A 214 13.39 -23.59 -28.93
CA ASN A 214 13.59 -23.08 -27.56
C ASN A 214 13.08 -24.04 -26.47
N GLY A 215 12.59 -25.23 -26.84
CA GLY A 215 12.06 -26.21 -25.89
C GLY A 215 10.81 -25.76 -25.13
N LEU A 216 10.04 -24.80 -25.67
CA LEU A 216 8.82 -24.30 -25.05
C LEU A 216 7.67 -25.30 -25.16
N PHE A 217 7.63 -26.07 -26.25
CA PHE A 217 6.61 -27.10 -26.52
C PHE A 217 7.21 -28.25 -27.33
N SER A 218 6.70 -29.47 -27.13
CA SER A 218 7.00 -30.58 -28.04
C SER A 218 6.18 -30.49 -29.33
N THR A 219 6.65 -31.15 -30.40
CA THR A 219 5.92 -31.20 -31.68
C THR A 219 4.54 -31.84 -31.53
N GLU A 220 4.42 -32.80 -30.63
CA GLU A 220 3.19 -33.54 -30.33
C GLU A 220 2.21 -32.68 -29.53
N GLU A 221 2.68 -31.94 -28.53
CA GLU A 221 1.84 -31.00 -27.76
C GLU A 221 1.26 -29.90 -28.64
N LEU A 222 2.04 -29.36 -29.59
CA LEU A 222 1.55 -28.36 -30.53
C LEU A 222 0.45 -28.91 -31.44
N GLU A 223 0.57 -30.16 -31.87
CA GLU A 223 -0.47 -30.82 -32.67
C GLU A 223 -1.72 -31.13 -31.86
N GLN A 224 -1.56 -31.60 -30.62
CA GLN A 224 -2.66 -31.81 -29.69
C GLN A 224 -3.39 -30.50 -29.38
N ASN A 225 -2.67 -29.41 -29.15
CA ASN A 225 -3.27 -28.08 -28.94
C ASN A 225 -4.06 -27.61 -30.16
N ARG A 226 -3.52 -27.83 -31.38
CA ARG A 226 -4.21 -27.50 -32.63
C ARG A 226 -5.48 -28.34 -32.80
N GLN A 227 -5.43 -29.63 -32.47
CA GLN A 227 -6.59 -30.53 -32.50
C GLN A 227 -7.62 -30.16 -31.42
N TYR A 228 -7.18 -29.81 -30.22
CA TYR A 228 -8.05 -29.34 -29.13
C TYR A 228 -8.79 -28.07 -29.53
N VAL A 229 -8.08 -27.07 -30.06
CA VAL A 229 -8.68 -25.85 -30.62
C VAL A 229 -9.63 -26.19 -31.76
N ALA A 230 -9.32 -27.17 -32.61
CA ALA A 230 -10.24 -27.62 -33.66
C ALA A 230 -11.50 -28.31 -33.11
N SER A 231 -11.39 -29.09 -32.04
CA SER A 231 -12.52 -29.73 -31.36
C SER A 231 -13.43 -28.73 -30.64
N MET A 232 -12.83 -27.68 -30.07
CA MET A 232 -13.53 -26.54 -29.46
C MET A 232 -14.35 -25.73 -30.48
N LYS A 233 -14.01 -25.78 -31.78
CA LYS A 233 -14.74 -25.04 -32.83
C LYS A 233 -16.20 -25.49 -33.01
N GLY A 234 -16.58 -26.68 -32.54
CA GLY A 234 -17.95 -27.19 -32.62
C GLY A 234 -18.76 -27.13 -31.32
N SER A 235 -18.19 -26.67 -30.21
CA SER A 235 -18.84 -26.73 -28.89
C SER A 235 -19.50 -25.40 -28.51
N PRO A 236 -20.78 -25.36 -28.13
CA PRO A 236 -21.51 -24.13 -27.80
C PRO A 236 -21.03 -23.42 -26.52
N LEU A 237 -20.04 -23.98 -25.81
CA LEU A 237 -19.50 -23.45 -24.55
C LEU A 237 -18.46 -22.34 -24.74
N ARG A 238 -18.53 -21.54 -25.81
CA ARG A 238 -17.61 -20.41 -26.03
C ARG A 238 -17.72 -19.29 -24.98
N ASN A 239 -18.72 -19.32 -24.10
CA ASN A 239 -19.05 -18.18 -23.24
C ASN A 239 -19.02 -18.42 -21.73
N THR A 240 -18.39 -19.48 -21.24
CA THR A 240 -18.18 -19.68 -19.80
C THR A 240 -16.72 -19.58 -19.43
N GLN A 241 -16.29 -18.33 -19.21
CA GLN A 241 -15.73 -17.89 -17.93
C GLN A 241 -14.60 -18.77 -17.34
N CYS A 242 -13.35 -18.47 -17.70
CA CYS A 242 -12.20 -18.83 -16.87
C CYS A 242 -12.20 -17.96 -15.60
N ARG A 243 -12.89 -18.43 -14.56
CA ARG A 243 -12.72 -17.95 -13.19
C ARG A 243 -11.46 -18.61 -12.64
N VAL A 244 -10.36 -17.88 -12.65
CA VAL A 244 -9.10 -18.27 -11.99
C VAL A 244 -9.38 -18.38 -10.48
N MET A 245 -9.13 -19.55 -9.89
CA MET A 245 -8.96 -19.72 -8.44
C MET A 245 -7.50 -19.44 -8.07
#